data_AF-A0A661URQ6-F1
#
_entry.id   AF-A0A661URQ6-F1
#
_cell.length_a   1.000
_cell.length_b   1.000
_cell.length_c   1.000
_cell.angle_alpha   90.00
_cell.angle_beta   90.00
_cell.angle_gamma   90.00
#
_symmetry.space_group_name_H-M   'P 1'
#
loop_
_entity.id
_entity.type
_entity.pdbx_description
1 polymer ?
#
loop_
_entity_poly.entity_id
_entity_poly.type
_entity_poly.pdbx_seq_one_letter_code
_entity_poly.pdbx_strand_id
1 'polypeptide(L)' 'YIVLFVLGILAVLAVIVAWFAILFTGRYPRGLFDFVVGVGRWGLRVDAYAFLLVTDRYPPFSMN' A
#
# COMPACT_ATOMS: atom_id res chain seq x y z
N TYR A 1 -10.40 -8.90 -1.17
CA TYR A 1 -10.30 -8.02 -2.35
C TYR A 1 -10.95 -6.64 -2.18
N ILE A 2 -12.16 -6.50 -1.62
CA ILE A 2 -12.78 -5.15 -1.41
C ILE A 2 -11.84 -4.19 -0.66
N VAL A 3 -11.26 -4.65 0.45
CA VAL A 3 -10.30 -3.86 1.25
C VAL A 3 -9.09 -3.45 0.41
N LEU A 4 -8.50 -4.37 -0.36
CA LEU A 4 -7.36 -4.08 -1.25
C LEU A 4 -7.72 -3.06 -2.32
N PHE A 5 -8.91 -3.15 -2.90
CA PHE A 5 -9.37 -2.22 -3.93
C PHE A 5 -9.49 -0.80 -3.37
N VAL A 6 -10.13 -0.65 -2.19
CA VAL A 6 -10.25 0.65 -1.51
C VAL A 6 -8.86 1.19 -1.13
N LEU A 7 -7.98 0.35 -0.57
CA LEU A 7 -6.62 0.76 -0.23
C LEU A 7 -5.78 1.13 -1.46
N GLY A 8 -5.99 0.45 -2.59
CA GLY A 8 -5.35 0.79 -3.86
C GLY A 8 -5.76 2.18 -4.35
N ILE A 9 -7.05 2.51 -4.29
CA ILE A 9 -7.54 3.87 -4.62
C ILE A 9 -6.89 4.90 -3.69
N LEU A 10 -6.90 4.65 -2.38
CA LEU A 10 -6.29 5.55 -1.41
C LEU A 10 -4.77 5.69 -1.62
N ALA A 11 -4.07 4.62 -2.00
CA ALA A 11 -2.64 4.66 -2.32
C ALA A 11 -2.36 5.49 -3.57
N VAL A 12 -3.19 5.39 -4.62
CA VAL A 12 -3.09 6.26 -5.80
C VAL A 12 -3.29 7.73 -5.42
N LEU A 13 -4.31 8.03 -4.61
CA LEU A 13 -4.53 9.40 -4.11
C LEU A 13 -3.34 9.89 -3.26
N ALA A 14 -2.80 9.03 -2.39
CA ALA A 14 -1.62 9.36 -1.57
C ALA A 14 -0.39 9.65 -2.43
N VAL A 15 -0.17 8.89 -3.52
CA VAL A 15 0.91 9.15 -4.48
C VAL A 15 0.72 10.47 -5.20
N ILE A 16 -0.51 10.81 -5.61
CA ILE A 16 -0.81 12.10 -6.24
C ILE A 16 -0.50 13.25 -5.27
N VAL A 17 -0.94 13.15 -4.02
CA VAL A 17 -0.64 14.15 -2.98
C VAL A 17 0.87 14.23 -2.72
N ALA A 18 1.55 13.08 -2.63
CA ALA A 18 2.99 13.03 -2.42
C ALA A 18 3.76 13.67 -3.59
N TRP A 19 3.30 13.48 -4.83
CA TRP A 19 3.89 14.11 -6.00
C TRP A 19 3.88 15.65 -5.89
N PHE A 20 2.73 16.24 -5.57
CA PHE A 20 2.64 17.68 -5.33
C PHE A 20 3.50 18.10 -4.14
N ALA A 21 3.45 17.37 -3.02
CA ALA A 21 4.25 17.69 -1.84
C ALA A 21 5.77 17.68 -2.15
N ILE A 22 6.24 16.73 -2.95
CA ILE A 22 7.65 16.64 -3.37
C ILE A 22 8.01 17.84 -4.24
N LEU A 23 7.15 18.28 -5.16
CA LEU A 23 7.42 19.45 -5.98
C LEU A 23 7.61 20.73 -5.15
N PHE A 24 6.81 20.91 -4.10
CA PHE A 24 6.90 22.11 -3.25
C PHE A 24 7.97 22.02 -2.16
N THR A 25 8.23 20.83 -1.62
CA THR A 25 9.08 20.65 -0.43
C THR A 25 10.41 19.95 -0.72
N GLY A 26 10.58 19.38 -1.91
CA GLY A 26 11.72 18.54 -2.29
C GLY A 26 11.81 17.22 -1.52
N ARG A 27 10.79 16.86 -0.72
CA ARG A 27 10.81 15.70 0.16
C ARG A 27 9.52 14.90 0.04
N TYR A 28 9.64 13.58 0.12
CA TYR A 28 8.47 12.70 0.22
C TYR A 28 7.93 12.78 1.66
N PRO A 29 6.66 13.18 1.88
CA PRO A 29 6.04 13.13 3.20
C PRO A 29 6.05 11.70 3.78
N ARG A 30 6.73 11.52 4.92
CA ARG A 30 7.01 10.19 5.47
C ARG A 30 5.74 9.37 5.74
N GLY A 31 4.67 9.99 6.24
CA GLY A 31 3.39 9.30 6.47
C GLY A 31 2.73 8.78 5.19
N LEU A 32 2.83 9.51 4.07
CA LEU A 32 2.31 9.04 2.78
C LEU A 32 3.16 7.90 2.23
N PHE A 33 4.48 7.98 2.39
CA PHE A 33 5.40 6.92 2.01
C PHE A 33 5.11 5.62 2.78
N ASP A 34 5.05 5.72 4.11
CA ASP A 34 4.80 4.59 4.99
C ASP A 34 3.44 3.94 4.66
N PHE A 35 2.42 4.75 4.38
CA PHE A 35 1.11 4.25 3.94
C PHE A 35 1.18 3.48 2.61
N VAL A 36 1.78 4.06 1.56
CA VAL A 36 1.88 3.42 0.24
C VAL A 36 2.67 2.11 0.33
N VAL A 37 3.77 2.09 1.08
CA VAL A 37 4.56 0.88 1.32
C VAL A 37 3.76 -0.17 2.11
N GLY A 38 3.04 0.24 3.15
CA GLY A 38 2.19 -0.64 3.95
C GLY A 38 1.10 -1.33 3.11
N VAL A 39 0.44 -0.57 2.25
CA VAL A 39 -0.56 -1.12 1.30
C VAL A 39 0.09 -2.12 0.34
N GLY A 40 1.24 -1.78 -0.24
CA GLY A 40 1.97 -2.67 -1.15
C GLY A 40 2.41 -3.98 -0.47
N ARG A 41 2.94 -3.90 0.75
CA ARG A 41 3.37 -5.08 1.54
C ARG A 41 2.21 -5.99 1.91
N TRP A 42 1.08 -5.41 2.32
CA TRP A 42 -0.09 -6.21 2.63
C TRP A 42 -0.71 -6.82 1.37
N GLY A 43 -0.80 -6.07 0.28
CA GLY A 43 -1.22 -6.57 -1.03
C GLY A 43 -0.38 -7.76 -1.48
N LEU A 44 0.94 -7.65 -1.43
CA LEU A 44 1.85 -8.74 -1.77
C LEU A 44 1.61 -9.99 -0.91
N ARG A 45 1.34 -9.83 0.39
CA ARG A 45 0.99 -10.98 1.26
C ARG A 45 -0.32 -11.62 0.84
N VAL A 46 -1.32 -10.84 0.47
CA VAL A 46 -2.62 -11.37 -0.01
C VAL A 46 -2.44 -12.10 -1.34
N ASP A 47 -1.67 -11.55 -2.27
CA ASP A 47 -1.38 -12.20 -3.56
C ASP A 47 -0.56 -13.48 -3.37
N ALA A 48 0.38 -13.48 -2.43
CA ALA A 48 1.17 -14.65 -2.08
C ALA A 48 0.30 -15.81 -1.55
N TYR A 49 -0.73 -15.50 -0.77
CA TYR A 49 -1.71 -16.47 -0.30
C TYR A 49 -2.66 -16.92 -1.43
N ALA A 50 -3.25 -15.96 -2.17
CA ALA A 50 -4.39 -16.25 -3.04
C ALA A 50 -4.02 -16.71 -4.45
N PHE A 51 -2.86 -16.31 -4.98
CA PHE A 51 -2.47 -16.57 -6.37
C PHE A 51 -1.15 -17.33 -6.49
N LEU A 52 -0.17 -17.00 -5.65
CA LEU A 52 1.14 -17.64 -5.71
C LEU A 52 1.22 -18.92 -4.86
N LEU A 53 0.20 -19.18 -4.02
CA LEU A 53 0.09 -20.37 -3.16
C LEU A 53 1.33 -20.62 -2.30
N VAL A 54 1.97 -19.54 -1.85
CA VAL A 54 3.18 -19.59 -1.01
C VAL A 54 2.84 -20.04 0.41
N THR A 55 1.61 -19.79 0.85
CA THR A 55 1.14 -20.18 2.19
C THR A 55 -0.38 -20.42 2.17
N ASP A 56 -0.83 -21.38 2.99
CA ASP A 56 -2.26 -21.65 3.19
C ASP A 56 -2.91 -20.76 4.26
N ARG A 57 -2.11 -19.94 4.97
CA ARG A 57 -2.63 -19.07 6.03
C ARG A 57 -2.94 -17.68 5.46
N TYR A 58 -4.19 -17.25 5.63
CA TYR A 58 -4.60 -15.89 5.25
C TYR A 58 -3.80 -14.85 6.05
N PRO A 59 -3.18 -13.85 5.38
CA PRO A 59 -2.38 -12.84 6.06
C PRO A 59 -3.27 -11.86 6.86
N PRO A 60 -2.93 -11.55 8.11
CA PRO A 60 -3.65 -10.54 8.87
C PRO A 60 -3.47 -9.16 8.23
N PHE A 61 -4.48 -8.30 8.37
CA PHE A 61 -4.38 -6.90 7.97
C PHE A 61 -3.33 -6.18 8.82
N SER A 62 -2.24 -5.74 8.21
CA SER A 62 -1.19 -4.97 8.90
C SER A 62 -0.45 -4.06 7.94
N MET A 63 -0.03 -2.87 8.40
CA MET A 63 0.65 -1.84 7.60
C MET A 63 2.08 -1.55 8.06
N ASN A 64 2.67 -2.45 8.85
CA ASN A 64 4.03 -2.39 9.38
C ASN A 64 5.08 -3.01 8.43
#